data_AF-A0A8X8C405-F1
#
_entry.id   AF-A0A8X8C405-F1
#
_cell.length_a   1.000
_cell.length_b   1.000
_cell.length_c   1.000
_cell.angle_alpha   90.00
_cell.angle_beta   90.00
_cell.angle_gamma   90.00
#
_symmetry.space_group_name_H-M   'P 1'
#
loop_
_entity.id
_entity.type
_entity.pdbx_description
1 polymer ?
#
loop_
_entity_poly.entity_id
_entity_poly.type
_entity_poly.pdbx_seq_one_letter_code
_entity_poly.pdbx_strand_id
1 'polypeptide(L)'
;MLSNRPCSRVMVTLSAVTLQKVIEVTESHGKQEASRRDKGRAGKRARDSISPRISLSLAKDLYRLRNSCYTLSPAISSLFCTTTTITMDPKPSPTPQNANEIPNKQGQRDFLNHLEVYLAKRDGVDKLLKISRYATKIILASSVLPETLIVTKRLKSFESSVGLSRKAFRLGKFVQDVNALRGSHFDSKQETILSIIAYGGEGLYYFVEQFVWLAKSGLIDSKHSKSLGKISAWTEFVGYIGSISLKFRDLKKLSEDEVCLESSVEIAVTRGVGRQEEERRLWKLREKKLVKKLSIVQDFADGLMALADIRDGRGQFSGPLLVSCAGLLSALISTHKNWVSC
;
A
#
# COMPACT_ATOMS: atom_id res chain seq x y z
N MET A 1 19.06 -19.76 8.22
CA MET A 1 18.04 -20.83 8.14
C MET A 1 16.78 -20.23 7.52
N LEU A 2 16.58 -20.47 6.22
CA LEU A 2 15.41 -19.99 5.48
C LEU A 2 14.24 -20.93 5.77
N SER A 3 13.15 -20.39 6.32
CA SER A 3 11.95 -21.15 6.64
C SER A 3 11.27 -21.59 5.33
N ASN A 4 11.37 -22.88 5.04
CA ASN A 4 10.80 -23.57 3.89
C ASN A 4 9.29 -23.76 4.12
N ARG A 5 8.51 -22.67 4.21
CA ARG A 5 7.06 -22.76 4.40
C ARG A 5 6.34 -22.83 3.05
N PRO A 6 5.47 -23.83 2.83
CA PRO A 6 4.74 -24.01 1.57
C PRO A 6 3.83 -22.81 1.22
N CYS A 7 3.35 -22.04 2.20
CA CYS A 7 2.57 -20.81 1.95
C CYS A 7 3.39 -19.68 1.30
N SER A 8 4.69 -19.55 1.59
CA SER A 8 5.54 -18.52 0.98
C SER A 8 5.75 -18.77 -0.52
N ARG A 9 5.89 -20.04 -0.94
CA ARG A 9 5.95 -20.37 -2.36
C ARG A 9 4.62 -20.08 -3.06
N VAL A 10 3.49 -20.37 -2.43
CA VAL A 10 2.16 -20.16 -3.03
C VAL A 10 1.88 -18.67 -3.24
N MET A 11 2.15 -17.78 -2.28
CA MET A 11 1.93 -16.33 -2.46
C MET A 11 2.94 -15.65 -3.38
N VAL A 12 4.21 -16.07 -3.37
CA VAL A 12 5.22 -15.56 -4.32
C VAL A 12 4.88 -16.00 -5.74
N THR A 13 4.43 -17.24 -5.92
CA THR A 13 3.94 -17.74 -7.21
C THR A 13 2.66 -17.03 -7.63
N LEU A 14 1.72 -16.78 -6.70
CA LEU A 14 0.51 -16.01 -6.99
C LEU A 14 0.84 -14.58 -7.41
N SER A 15 1.78 -13.93 -6.73
CA SER A 15 2.19 -12.54 -7.01
C SER A 15 2.93 -12.46 -8.35
N ALA A 16 3.82 -13.41 -8.63
CA ALA A 16 4.53 -13.50 -9.91
C ALA A 16 3.58 -13.83 -11.07
N VAL A 17 2.67 -14.79 -10.91
CA VAL A 17 1.65 -15.15 -11.91
C VAL A 17 0.65 -14.01 -12.13
N THR A 18 0.30 -13.26 -11.08
CA THR A 18 -0.57 -12.08 -11.19
C THR A 18 0.16 -10.93 -11.90
N LEU A 19 1.44 -10.68 -11.58
CA LEU A 19 2.26 -9.71 -12.29
C LEU A 19 2.44 -10.08 -13.76
N GLN A 20 2.73 -11.35 -14.07
CA GLN A 20 2.86 -11.85 -15.44
C GLN A 20 1.55 -11.68 -16.22
N LYS A 21 0.41 -12.04 -15.63
CA LYS A 21 -0.91 -11.89 -16.25
C LYS A 21 -1.32 -10.41 -16.40
N VAL A 22 -0.96 -9.55 -15.45
CA VAL A 22 -1.21 -8.10 -15.57
C VAL A 22 -0.38 -7.51 -16.72
N ILE A 23 0.90 -7.89 -16.83
CA ILE A 23 1.78 -7.49 -17.92
C ILE A 23 1.22 -7.96 -19.28
N GLU A 24 0.83 -9.23 -19.39
CA GLU A 24 0.20 -9.79 -20.60
C GLU A 24 -1.11 -9.08 -20.98
N VAL A 25 -1.95 -8.75 -20.00
CA VAL A 25 -3.21 -8.01 -20.25
C VAL A 25 -2.89 -6.59 -20.74
N THR A 26 -1.94 -5.89 -20.12
CA THR A 26 -1.54 -4.54 -20.57
C THR A 26 -0.88 -4.55 -21.94
N GLU A 27 -0.06 -5.57 -22.28
CA GLU A 27 0.51 -5.71 -23.62
C GLU A 27 -0.55 -6.06 -24.67
N SER A 28 -1.55 -6.89 -24.33
CA SER A 28 -2.65 -7.21 -25.24
C SER A 28 -3.52 -5.99 -25.53
N HIS A 29 -3.74 -5.13 -24.52
CA HIS A 29 -4.51 -3.89 -24.64
C HIS A 29 -3.74 -2.83 -25.45
N GLY A 30 -2.41 -2.72 -25.25
CA GLY A 30 -1.54 -1.85 -26.04
C GLY A 30 -1.46 -2.26 -27.52
N LYS A 31 -1.42 -3.56 -27.83
CA LYS A 31 -1.46 -4.08 -29.20
C LYS A 31 -2.84 -3.88 -29.87
N GLN A 32 -3.93 -3.99 -29.12
CA GLN A 32 -5.28 -3.68 -29.64
C GLN A 32 -5.49 -2.18 -29.91
N GLU A 33 -4.93 -1.28 -29.09
CA GLU A 33 -5.00 0.17 -29.34
C GLU A 33 -4.11 0.63 -30.49
N ALA A 34 -2.91 0.04 -30.65
CA ALA A 34 -2.06 0.26 -31.82
C ALA A 34 -2.76 -0.19 -33.12
N SER A 35 -3.42 -1.36 -33.09
CA SER A 35 -4.21 -1.86 -34.23
C SER A 35 -5.47 -1.03 -34.51
N ARG A 36 -6.05 -0.36 -33.50
CA ARG A 36 -7.18 0.58 -33.67
C ARG A 36 -6.77 1.94 -34.22
N ARG A 37 -5.56 2.43 -33.93
CA ARG A 37 -5.03 3.67 -34.54
C ARG A 37 -4.73 3.50 -36.03
N ASP A 38 -4.29 2.33 -36.44
CA ASP A 38 -3.94 2.06 -37.85
C ASP A 38 -5.18 1.84 -38.74
N LYS A 39 -6.31 1.40 -38.16
CA LYS A 39 -7.60 1.26 -38.85
C LYS A 39 -8.46 2.53 -38.87
N GLY A 40 -7.95 3.65 -38.36
CA GLY A 40 -8.63 4.95 -38.31
C GLY A 40 -8.82 5.64 -39.68
N ARG A 41 -8.42 5.02 -40.79
CA ARG A 41 -8.52 5.62 -42.14
C ARG A 41 -9.35 4.84 -43.16
N ALA A 42 -10.07 3.79 -42.77
CA ALA A 42 -10.97 3.09 -43.69
C ALA A 42 -12.25 2.59 -43.00
N GLY A 43 -13.39 3.10 -43.46
CA GLY A 43 -14.62 2.34 -43.70
C GLY A 43 -15.28 1.57 -42.56
N LYS A 44 -16.46 2.03 -42.18
CA LYS A 44 -17.42 1.43 -41.23
C LYS A 44 -17.98 0.09 -41.75
N ARG A 45 -17.66 -1.05 -41.10
CA ARG A 45 -18.50 -2.26 -40.85
C ARG A 45 -17.63 -3.51 -40.65
N ALA A 46 -17.67 -4.08 -39.45
CA ALA A 46 -17.78 -5.52 -39.21
C ALA A 46 -17.82 -5.74 -37.69
N ARG A 47 -18.92 -6.32 -37.23
CA ARG A 47 -19.15 -6.79 -35.87
C ARG A 47 -18.74 -8.27 -35.82
N ASP A 48 -18.40 -8.71 -34.61
CA ASP A 48 -18.43 -10.11 -34.14
C ASP A 48 -17.30 -11.07 -34.56
N SER A 49 -16.33 -11.25 -33.66
CA SER A 49 -15.83 -12.57 -33.22
C SER A 49 -14.78 -12.37 -32.11
N ILE A 50 -15.17 -12.55 -30.84
CA ILE A 50 -14.23 -12.67 -29.72
C ILE A 50 -14.15 -14.16 -29.37
N SER A 51 -12.93 -14.68 -29.45
CA SER A 51 -12.57 -16.09 -29.26
C SER A 51 -13.09 -16.67 -27.92
N PRO A 52 -13.89 -17.76 -27.93
CA PRO A 52 -14.50 -18.35 -26.73
C PRO A 52 -13.50 -19.00 -25.74
N ARG A 53 -12.21 -19.13 -26.08
CA ARG A 53 -11.25 -19.90 -25.28
C ARG A 53 -10.72 -19.17 -24.04
N ILE A 54 -10.67 -17.84 -24.06
CA ILE A 54 -10.17 -17.04 -22.91
C ILE A 54 -11.24 -16.94 -21.80
N SER A 55 -12.51 -16.86 -22.19
CA SER A 55 -13.64 -16.73 -21.26
C SER A 55 -13.85 -17.98 -20.39
N LEU A 56 -13.59 -19.16 -20.95
CA LEU A 56 -13.78 -20.44 -20.24
C LEU A 56 -12.68 -20.73 -19.21
N SER A 57 -11.45 -20.27 -19.47
CA SER A 57 -10.31 -20.38 -18.55
C SER A 57 -10.52 -19.50 -17.32
N LEU A 58 -10.91 -18.24 -17.54
CA LEU A 58 -11.20 -17.29 -16.47
C LEU A 58 -12.41 -17.70 -15.62
N ALA A 59 -13.45 -18.25 -16.25
CA ALA A 59 -14.63 -18.77 -15.55
C ALA A 59 -14.29 -19.96 -14.65
N LYS A 60 -13.39 -20.86 -15.09
CA LYS A 60 -12.91 -21.99 -14.27
C LYS A 60 -12.06 -21.53 -13.09
N ASP A 61 -11.24 -20.51 -13.27
CA ASP A 61 -10.41 -19.94 -12.21
C ASP A 61 -11.25 -19.15 -11.19
N LEU A 62 -12.27 -18.41 -11.65
CA LEU A 62 -13.23 -17.71 -10.78
C LEU A 62 -14.14 -18.68 -10.02
N TYR A 63 -14.49 -19.83 -10.61
CA TYR A 63 -15.22 -20.89 -9.92
C TYR A 63 -14.37 -21.55 -8.82
N ARG A 64 -13.05 -21.73 -9.04
CA ARG A 64 -12.12 -22.18 -7.99
C ARG A 64 -11.98 -21.16 -6.85
N LEU A 65 -11.92 -19.86 -7.17
CA LEU A 65 -11.91 -18.79 -6.16
C LEU A 65 -13.22 -18.72 -5.37
N ARG A 66 -14.38 -18.93 -6.01
CA ARG A 66 -15.68 -19.03 -5.35
C ARG A 66 -15.69 -20.12 -4.27
N ASN A 67 -15.18 -21.31 -4.59
CA ASN A 67 -15.13 -22.43 -3.64
C ASN A 67 -14.10 -22.24 -2.52
N SER A 68 -13.06 -21.41 -2.72
CA SER A 68 -12.13 -20.99 -1.66
C SER A 68 -12.68 -19.88 -0.75
N CYS A 69 -13.64 -19.07 -1.20
CA CYS A 69 -14.25 -18.01 -0.37
C CYS A 69 -15.31 -18.55 0.61
N TYR A 70 -15.95 -19.68 0.33
CA TYR A 70 -16.91 -20.28 1.27
C TYR A 70 -16.25 -20.81 2.55
N THR A 71 -14.93 -21.10 2.52
CA THR A 71 -14.16 -21.50 3.70
C THR A 71 -13.63 -20.31 4.52
N LEU A 72 -13.61 -19.09 3.97
CA LEU A 72 -13.20 -17.86 4.68
C LEU A 72 -14.34 -17.15 5.42
N SER A 73 -15.60 -17.43 5.08
CA SER A 73 -16.76 -16.75 5.68
C SER A 73 -16.93 -16.96 7.20
N PRO A 74 -16.59 -18.13 7.80
CA PRO A 74 -16.65 -18.29 9.26
C PRO A 74 -15.46 -17.62 9.99
N ALA A 75 -14.29 -17.56 9.35
CA ALA A 75 -13.06 -17.06 9.97
C ALA A 75 -13.03 -15.53 10.10
N ILE A 76 -13.71 -14.81 9.20
CA ILE A 76 -13.82 -13.34 9.28
C ILE A 76 -14.89 -12.92 10.30
N SER A 77 -15.93 -13.74 10.48
CA SER A 77 -16.98 -13.47 11.49
C SER A 77 -16.48 -13.66 12.92
N SER A 78 -15.56 -14.61 13.16
CA SER A 78 -15.00 -14.83 14.51
C SER A 78 -14.01 -13.75 14.96
N LEU A 79 -13.40 -13.01 14.03
CA LEU A 79 -12.51 -11.88 14.36
C LEU A 79 -13.26 -10.63 14.88
N PHE A 80 -14.58 -10.53 14.66
CA PHE A 80 -15.39 -9.37 15.04
C PHE A 80 -16.24 -9.59 16.30
N CYS A 81 -16.22 -10.79 16.90
CA CYS A 81 -17.04 -11.14 18.06
C CYS A 81 -16.19 -11.51 19.29
N THR A 82 -15.17 -10.72 19.61
CA THR A 82 -14.48 -10.79 20.89
C THR A 82 -14.78 -9.53 21.69
N THR A 83 -15.99 -9.48 22.27
CA THR A 83 -16.29 -8.55 23.36
C THR A 83 -15.58 -9.06 24.60
N THR A 84 -14.36 -8.57 24.86
CA THR A 84 -13.73 -8.76 26.16
C THR A 84 -14.40 -7.84 27.16
N THR A 85 -15.33 -8.38 27.94
CA THR A 85 -15.80 -7.79 29.20
C THR A 85 -14.60 -7.66 30.15
N ILE A 86 -14.20 -6.42 30.43
CA ILE A 86 -13.20 -6.12 31.46
C ILE A 86 -13.93 -6.17 32.81
N THR A 87 -13.76 -7.26 33.55
CA THR A 87 -14.06 -7.32 34.98
C THR A 87 -12.97 -6.55 35.72
N MET A 88 -13.33 -5.43 36.35
CA MET A 88 -12.44 -4.69 37.24
C MET A 88 -12.51 -5.31 38.64
N ASP A 89 -11.43 -5.93 39.08
CA ASP A 89 -11.21 -6.21 40.51
C ASP A 89 -10.63 -4.96 41.20
N PRO A 90 -11.06 -4.64 42.43
CA PRO A 90 -10.63 -3.44 43.12
C PRO A 90 -9.24 -3.61 43.75
N LYS A 91 -8.38 -2.63 43.49
CA LYS A 91 -7.05 -2.48 44.11
C LYS A 91 -7.18 -1.91 45.52
N PRO A 92 -6.53 -2.48 46.56
CA PRO A 92 -6.48 -1.83 47.86
C PRO A 92 -5.46 -0.66 47.89
N SER A 93 -5.83 0.38 48.63
CA SER A 93 -5.08 1.62 48.88
C SER A 93 -4.07 1.50 50.05
N PRO A 94 -3.16 2.47 50.27
CA PRO A 94 -1.75 2.22 50.59
C PRO A 94 -1.34 2.53 52.05
N THR A 95 -0.12 2.12 52.43
CA THR A 95 0.57 2.59 53.64
C THR A 95 2.07 2.84 53.32
N PRO A 96 2.75 3.83 53.94
CA PRO A 96 3.79 4.63 53.30
C PRO A 96 5.20 4.33 53.80
N GLN A 97 6.21 4.39 52.93
CA GLN A 97 7.63 4.50 53.35
C GLN A 97 8.44 5.42 52.41
N ASN A 98 8.76 6.58 52.97
CA ASN A 98 9.98 7.41 52.88
C ASN A 98 10.88 7.41 51.63
N ALA A 99 10.86 8.59 50.98
CA ALA A 99 11.97 9.53 50.75
C ALA A 99 13.31 9.06 50.13
N ASN A 100 13.68 9.80 49.08
CA ASN A 100 14.99 9.96 48.44
C ASN A 100 15.36 8.98 47.32
N GLU A 101 14.67 9.11 46.18
CA GLU A 101 15.31 8.88 44.89
C GLU A 101 14.98 10.02 43.92
N ILE A 102 16.04 10.65 43.42
CA ILE A 102 16.03 11.60 42.31
C ILE A 102 15.37 10.89 41.13
N PRO A 103 14.34 11.44 40.47
CA PRO A 103 13.69 10.75 39.37
C PRO A 103 14.66 10.69 38.18
N ASN A 104 15.27 9.53 38.01
CA ASN A 104 15.99 9.13 36.82
C ASN A 104 15.02 9.23 35.62
N LYS A 105 15.26 10.21 34.74
CA LYS A 105 14.54 10.39 33.46
C LYS A 105 14.92 9.26 32.49
N GLN A 106 14.48 8.04 32.77
CA GLN A 106 14.53 6.92 31.85
C GLN A 106 13.23 6.14 32.00
N GLY A 107 12.29 6.33 31.08
CA GLY A 107 11.18 5.38 30.95
C GLY A 107 9.85 5.88 30.39
N GLN A 108 9.63 7.19 30.20
CA GLN A 108 8.52 7.62 29.35
C GLN A 108 9.00 7.53 27.90
N ARG A 109 8.75 6.39 27.24
CA ARG A 109 8.70 6.41 25.77
C ARG A 109 7.73 7.53 25.39
N ASP A 110 8.22 8.51 24.63
CA ASP A 110 7.41 9.63 24.14
C ASP A 110 6.06 9.10 23.65
N PHE A 111 4.96 9.71 24.14
CA PHE A 111 3.59 9.30 23.80
C PHE A 111 3.39 9.08 22.28
N LEU A 112 4.04 9.92 21.45
CA LEU A 112 4.04 9.81 19.99
C LEU A 112 4.63 8.50 19.48
N ASN A 113 5.73 8.02 20.07
CA ASN A 113 6.35 6.74 19.71
C ASN A 113 5.44 5.57 20.08
N HIS A 114 4.78 5.65 21.24
CA HIS A 114 3.80 4.63 21.64
C HIS A 114 2.59 4.60 20.72
N LEU A 115 2.07 5.78 20.36
CA LEU A 115 0.96 5.93 19.44
C LEU A 115 1.32 5.44 18.03
N GLU A 116 2.53 5.73 17.55
CA GLU A 116 3.04 5.23 16.27
C GLU A 116 3.06 3.70 16.22
N VAL A 117 3.62 3.03 17.24
CA VAL A 117 3.66 1.56 17.32
C VAL A 117 2.24 0.98 17.38
N TYR A 118 1.32 1.62 18.10
CA TYR A 118 -0.07 1.19 18.16
C TYR A 118 -0.75 1.29 16.78
N LEU A 119 -0.56 2.41 16.08
CA LEU A 119 -1.11 2.63 14.74
C LEU A 119 -0.52 1.65 13.71
N ALA A 120 0.76 1.30 13.82
CA ALA A 120 1.43 0.36 12.92
C ALA A 120 0.79 -1.04 12.94
N LYS A 121 0.31 -1.51 14.10
CA LYS A 121 -0.40 -2.80 14.21
C LYS A 121 -1.66 -2.86 13.34
N ARG A 122 -2.28 -1.71 13.10
CA ARG A 122 -3.54 -1.59 12.35
C ARG A 122 -3.31 -1.40 10.84
N ASP A 123 -2.10 -1.07 10.42
CA ASP A 123 -1.75 -0.81 9.01
C ASP A 123 -1.95 -2.08 8.14
N GLY A 124 -1.63 -3.27 8.68
CA GLY A 124 -1.85 -4.54 7.98
C GLY A 124 -3.32 -4.76 7.57
N VAL A 125 -4.28 -4.36 8.41
CA VAL A 125 -5.72 -4.45 8.11
C VAL A 125 -6.09 -3.48 6.99
N ASP A 126 -5.57 -2.24 6.99
CA ASP A 126 -5.80 -1.30 5.88
C ASP A 126 -5.27 -1.85 4.55
N LYS A 127 -4.09 -2.49 4.53
CA LYS A 127 -3.54 -3.08 3.30
C LYS A 127 -4.43 -4.18 2.73
N LEU A 128 -4.97 -5.05 3.58
CA LEU A 128 -5.92 -6.09 3.16
C LEU A 128 -7.21 -5.47 2.60
N LEU A 129 -7.73 -4.43 3.24
CA LEU A 129 -8.89 -3.69 2.74
C LEU A 129 -8.59 -2.96 1.41
N LYS A 130 -7.35 -2.51 1.20
CA LYS A 130 -6.91 -1.93 -0.08
C LYS A 130 -6.98 -2.98 -1.18
N ILE A 131 -6.44 -4.19 -0.93
CA ILE A 131 -6.48 -5.31 -1.88
C ILE A 131 -7.94 -5.67 -2.23
N SER A 132 -8.80 -5.86 -1.23
CA SER A 132 -10.19 -6.26 -1.46
C SER A 132 -10.98 -5.20 -2.25
N ARG A 133 -10.75 -3.91 -1.96
CA ARG A 133 -11.34 -2.78 -2.69
C ARG A 133 -10.93 -2.77 -4.16
N TYR A 134 -9.63 -2.88 -4.45
CA TYR A 134 -9.15 -2.77 -5.83
C TYR A 134 -9.40 -4.03 -6.66
N ALA A 135 -9.35 -5.22 -6.05
CA ALA A 135 -9.84 -6.44 -6.69
C ALA A 135 -11.32 -6.31 -7.09
N THR A 136 -12.13 -5.76 -6.18
CA THR A 136 -13.55 -5.47 -6.44
C THR A 136 -13.73 -4.47 -7.59
N LYS A 137 -12.95 -3.38 -7.62
CA LYS A 137 -13.00 -2.41 -8.72
C LYS A 137 -12.61 -3.03 -10.08
N ILE A 138 -11.62 -3.93 -10.12
CA ILE A 138 -11.25 -4.65 -11.35
C ILE A 138 -12.42 -5.51 -11.83
N ILE A 139 -13.06 -6.25 -10.92
CA ILE A 139 -14.23 -7.08 -11.25
C ILE A 139 -15.37 -6.21 -11.81
N LEU A 140 -15.62 -5.05 -11.19
CA LEU A 140 -16.65 -4.10 -11.63
C LEU A 140 -16.31 -3.40 -12.96
N ALA A 141 -15.03 -3.12 -13.21
CA ALA A 141 -14.56 -2.50 -14.45
C ALA A 141 -14.45 -3.51 -15.60
N SER A 142 -14.34 -4.80 -15.27
CA SER A 142 -14.37 -5.87 -16.25
C SER A 142 -15.81 -6.05 -16.76
N SER A 143 -16.01 -6.10 -18.07
CA SER A 143 -17.32 -6.37 -18.71
C SER A 143 -17.89 -7.77 -18.45
N VAL A 144 -17.39 -8.44 -17.41
CA VAL A 144 -17.72 -9.81 -16.99
C VAL A 144 -19.07 -9.85 -16.26
N LEU A 145 -19.51 -8.74 -15.67
CA LEU A 145 -20.77 -8.66 -14.94
C LEU A 145 -21.73 -7.66 -15.60
N PRO A 146 -22.92 -8.11 -16.05
CA PRO A 146 -23.99 -7.22 -16.46
C PRO A 146 -24.38 -6.25 -15.33
N GLU A 147 -24.61 -4.98 -15.68
CA GLU A 147 -24.90 -3.93 -14.71
C GLU A 147 -26.25 -4.11 -13.99
N THR A 148 -27.13 -4.93 -14.56
CA THR A 148 -28.46 -5.27 -14.04
C THR A 148 -28.46 -6.33 -12.93
N LEU A 149 -27.34 -7.01 -12.68
CA LEU A 149 -27.29 -8.05 -11.66
C LEU A 149 -27.28 -7.47 -10.23
N ILE A 150 -28.04 -8.12 -9.33
CA ILE A 150 -28.06 -7.83 -7.89
C ILE A 150 -26.64 -7.89 -7.29
N VAL A 151 -25.80 -8.80 -7.81
CA VAL A 151 -24.39 -8.96 -7.40
C VAL A 151 -23.60 -7.68 -7.65
N THR A 152 -23.79 -7.00 -8.79
CA THR A 152 -23.11 -5.73 -9.11
C THR A 152 -23.46 -4.64 -8.11
N LYS A 153 -24.74 -4.54 -7.70
CA LYS A 153 -25.17 -3.57 -6.66
C LYS A 153 -24.55 -3.88 -5.30
N ARG A 154 -24.56 -5.15 -4.89
CA ARG A 154 -23.94 -5.60 -3.63
C ARG A 154 -22.43 -5.34 -3.63
N LEU A 155 -21.79 -5.55 -4.77
CA LEU A 155 -20.35 -5.37 -4.95
C LEU A 155 -19.95 -3.88 -4.94
N LYS A 156 -20.76 -2.99 -5.55
CA LYS A 156 -20.61 -1.53 -5.42
C LYS A 156 -20.77 -1.07 -3.97
N SER A 157 -21.75 -1.61 -3.23
CA SER A 157 -21.93 -1.32 -1.79
C SER A 157 -20.74 -1.81 -0.96
N PHE A 158 -20.29 -3.05 -1.18
CA PHE A 158 -19.10 -3.59 -0.54
C PHE A 158 -17.85 -2.74 -0.80
N GLU A 159 -17.61 -2.34 -2.05
CA GLU A 159 -16.50 -1.44 -2.42
C GLU A 159 -16.52 -0.15 -1.60
N SER A 160 -17.70 0.48 -1.51
CA SER A 160 -17.90 1.73 -0.78
C SER A 160 -17.65 1.57 0.71
N SER A 161 -18.22 0.52 1.33
CA SER A 161 -18.05 0.20 2.75
C SER A 161 -16.58 -0.09 3.09
N VAL A 162 -15.89 -0.88 2.27
CA VAL A 162 -14.45 -1.13 2.41
C VAL A 162 -13.66 0.18 2.32
N GLY A 163 -14.03 1.08 1.41
CA GLY A 163 -13.42 2.41 1.29
C GLY A 163 -13.58 3.27 2.54
N LEU A 164 -14.76 3.23 3.18
CA LEU A 164 -15.01 3.94 4.42
C LEU A 164 -14.20 3.33 5.58
N SER A 165 -14.17 2.01 5.69
CA SER A 165 -13.36 1.30 6.70
C SER A 165 -11.88 1.64 6.59
N ARG A 166 -11.32 1.70 5.37
CA ARG A 166 -9.91 2.12 5.16
C ARG A 166 -9.61 3.50 5.70
N LYS A 167 -10.52 4.46 5.51
CA LYS A 167 -10.35 5.81 6.06
C LYS A 167 -10.34 5.78 7.60
N ALA A 168 -11.22 4.99 8.21
CA ALA A 168 -11.23 4.79 9.66
C ALA A 168 -9.93 4.14 10.17
N PHE A 169 -9.40 3.12 9.47
CA PHE A 169 -8.16 2.47 9.86
C PHE A 169 -6.91 3.35 9.72
N ARG A 170 -7.01 4.45 8.97
CA ARG A 170 -5.97 5.49 8.85
C ARG A 170 -6.11 6.63 9.85
N LEU A 171 -7.10 6.59 10.75
CA LEU A 171 -7.22 7.54 11.87
C LEU A 171 -5.91 7.61 12.65
N GLY A 172 -5.39 8.82 12.83
CA GLY A 172 -4.17 9.09 13.60
C GLY A 172 -2.86 8.87 12.83
N LYS A 173 -2.90 8.39 11.58
CA LYS A 173 -1.68 8.05 10.83
C LYS A 173 -0.75 9.25 10.58
N PHE A 174 -1.30 10.47 10.52
CA PHE A 174 -0.52 11.71 10.44
C PHE A 174 0.51 11.87 11.57
N VAL A 175 0.28 11.23 12.73
CA VAL A 175 1.24 11.24 13.86
C VAL A 175 2.56 10.58 13.48
N GLN A 176 2.51 9.54 12.63
CA GLN A 176 3.70 8.86 12.14
C GLN A 176 4.55 9.80 11.29
N ASP A 177 3.92 10.60 10.42
CA ASP A 177 4.62 11.58 9.58
C ASP A 177 5.19 12.75 10.39
N VAL A 178 4.46 13.22 11.41
CA VAL A 178 4.96 14.22 12.35
C VAL A 178 6.18 13.67 13.12
N ASN A 179 6.14 12.41 13.54
CA ASN A 179 7.25 11.79 14.24
C ASN A 179 8.47 11.59 13.32
N ALA A 180 8.24 11.16 12.07
CA ALA A 180 9.28 11.04 11.05
C ALA A 180 9.95 12.40 10.76
N LEU A 181 9.17 13.47 10.67
CA LEU A 181 9.68 14.83 10.47
C LEU A 181 10.45 15.36 11.67
N ARG A 182 10.04 14.99 12.89
CA ARG A 182 10.77 15.33 14.13
C ARG A 182 12.09 14.56 14.24
N GLY A 183 12.10 13.29 13.85
CA GLY A 183 13.25 12.40 13.96
C GLY A 183 14.27 12.52 12.82
N SER A 184 13.93 13.20 11.72
CA SER A 184 14.85 13.37 10.61
C SER A 184 15.97 14.35 10.95
N HIS A 185 17.19 13.84 11.11
CA HIS A 185 18.40 14.65 11.13
C HIS A 185 18.70 15.15 9.71
N PHE A 186 18.82 16.46 9.56
CA PHE A 186 19.00 17.09 8.26
C PHE A 186 20.47 17.47 8.04
N ASP A 187 21.20 16.64 7.30
CA ASP A 187 22.60 16.92 6.97
C ASP A 187 22.73 18.03 5.90
N SER A 188 21.68 18.24 5.09
CA SER A 188 21.65 19.26 4.03
C SER A 188 20.31 19.97 3.95
N LYS A 189 20.34 21.29 3.69
CA LYS A 189 19.14 22.13 3.50
C LYS A 189 18.19 21.58 2.44
N GLN A 190 18.72 20.96 1.39
CA GLN A 190 17.90 20.34 0.36
C GLN A 190 17.16 19.10 0.88
N GLU A 191 17.83 18.27 1.68
CA GLU A 191 17.20 17.09 2.30
C GLU A 191 16.12 17.53 3.31
N THR A 192 16.33 18.63 4.04
CA THR A 192 15.30 19.25 4.88
C THR A 192 14.04 19.60 4.09
N ILE A 193 14.19 20.34 2.99
CA ILE A 193 13.05 20.78 2.18
C ILE A 193 12.31 19.56 1.61
N LEU A 194 13.03 18.57 1.10
CA LEU A 194 12.42 17.35 0.57
C LEU A 194 11.68 16.54 1.65
N SER A 195 12.23 16.42 2.85
CA SER A 195 11.58 15.75 3.98
C SER A 195 10.35 16.48 4.48
N ILE A 196 10.38 17.82 4.54
CA ILE A 196 9.20 18.64 4.84
C ILE A 196 8.11 18.42 3.79
N ILE A 197 8.47 18.39 2.51
CA ILE A 197 7.51 18.15 1.43
C ILE A 197 6.92 16.73 1.52
N ALA A 198 7.76 15.72 1.73
CA ALA A 198 7.35 14.32 1.79
C ALA A 198 6.44 14.05 3.01
N TYR A 199 6.97 14.24 4.21
CA TYR A 199 6.26 13.94 5.46
C TYR A 199 5.18 14.98 5.77
N GLY A 200 5.40 16.26 5.45
CA GLY A 200 4.38 17.30 5.61
C GLY A 200 3.21 17.12 4.65
N GLY A 201 3.48 16.74 3.38
CA GLY A 201 2.43 16.45 2.39
C GLY A 201 1.59 15.23 2.77
N GLU A 202 2.23 14.11 3.09
CA GLU A 202 1.55 12.88 3.52
C GLU A 202 0.83 13.06 4.88
N GLY A 203 1.45 13.74 5.84
CA GLY A 203 0.86 14.05 7.13
C GLY A 203 -0.38 14.95 7.01
N LEU A 204 -0.29 16.03 6.20
CA LEU A 204 -1.42 16.92 5.95
C LEU A 204 -2.56 16.19 5.21
N TYR A 205 -2.22 15.30 4.29
CA TYR A 205 -3.18 14.41 3.65
C TYR A 205 -3.96 13.58 4.67
N TYR A 206 -3.28 12.80 5.53
CA TYR A 206 -3.95 11.96 6.53
C TYR A 206 -4.72 12.79 7.56
N PHE A 207 -4.28 14.01 7.86
CA PHE A 207 -4.98 14.92 8.74
C PHE A 207 -6.31 15.41 8.12
N VAL A 208 -6.27 15.95 6.90
CA VAL A 208 -7.47 16.41 6.19
C VAL A 208 -8.43 15.25 5.91
N GLU A 209 -7.88 14.07 5.65
CA GLU A 209 -8.68 12.88 5.39
C GLU A 209 -9.59 12.48 6.57
N GLN A 210 -9.23 12.81 7.82
CA GLN A 210 -10.08 12.56 8.98
C GLN A 210 -11.40 13.33 8.90
N PHE A 211 -11.34 14.59 8.48
CA PHE A 211 -12.54 15.40 8.30
C PHE A 211 -13.40 14.91 7.14
N VAL A 212 -12.77 14.42 6.06
CA VAL A 212 -13.48 13.77 4.95
C VAL A 212 -14.19 12.51 5.44
N TRP A 213 -13.55 11.73 6.30
CA TRP A 213 -14.14 10.54 6.91
C TRP A 213 -15.32 10.90 7.83
N LEU A 214 -15.16 11.90 8.71
CA LEU A 214 -16.21 12.41 9.61
C LEU A 214 -17.43 12.95 8.86
N ALA A 215 -17.19 13.64 7.74
CA ALA A 215 -18.27 14.10 6.87
C ALA A 215 -19.02 12.93 6.21
N LYS A 216 -18.31 11.84 5.87
CA LYS A 216 -18.92 10.64 5.28
C LYS A 216 -19.63 9.75 6.29
N SER A 217 -19.25 9.77 7.56
CA SER A 217 -19.94 9.06 8.64
C SER A 217 -21.21 9.78 9.11
N GLY A 218 -21.43 11.02 8.66
CA GLY A 218 -22.58 11.85 9.06
C GLY A 218 -22.35 12.64 10.36
N LEU A 219 -21.13 12.67 10.89
CA LEU A 219 -20.82 13.43 12.12
C LEU A 219 -20.63 14.93 11.86
N ILE A 220 -20.23 15.32 10.64
CA ILE A 220 -20.01 16.72 10.22
C ILE A 220 -20.76 16.98 8.91
N ASP A 221 -21.17 18.24 8.69
CA ASP A 221 -21.82 18.68 7.45
C ASP A 221 -20.98 18.37 6.20
N SER A 222 -21.62 17.72 5.22
CA SER A 222 -20.97 17.24 3.99
C SER A 222 -20.66 18.35 2.98
N LYS A 223 -21.11 19.59 3.21
CA LYS A 223 -20.89 20.75 2.33
C LYS A 223 -19.43 20.93 1.92
N HIS A 224 -18.49 20.75 2.84
CA HIS A 224 -17.05 20.94 2.60
C HIS A 224 -16.31 19.67 2.18
N SER A 225 -16.97 18.50 2.19
CA SER A 225 -16.33 17.20 1.94
C SER A 225 -15.64 17.12 0.58
N LYS A 226 -16.24 17.73 -0.45
CA LYS A 226 -15.65 17.78 -1.80
C LYS A 226 -14.38 18.65 -1.85
N SER A 227 -14.40 19.81 -1.19
CA SER A 227 -13.24 20.71 -1.14
C SER A 227 -12.09 20.08 -0.35
N LEU A 228 -12.40 19.54 0.84
CA LEU A 228 -11.44 18.83 1.67
C LEU A 228 -10.86 17.60 0.96
N GLY A 229 -11.69 16.86 0.21
CA GLY A 229 -11.24 15.75 -0.62
C GLY A 229 -10.23 16.17 -1.70
N LYS A 230 -10.46 17.31 -2.36
CA LYS A 230 -9.53 17.85 -3.37
C LYS A 230 -8.22 18.34 -2.75
N ILE A 231 -8.30 19.03 -1.61
CA ILE A 231 -7.12 19.48 -0.86
C ILE A 231 -6.29 18.26 -0.44
N SER A 232 -6.95 17.25 0.14
CA SER A 232 -6.35 15.98 0.55
C SER A 232 -5.62 15.30 -0.61
N ALA A 233 -6.26 15.16 -1.78
CA ALA A 233 -5.63 14.57 -2.97
C ALA A 233 -4.42 15.37 -3.48
N TRP A 234 -4.47 16.70 -3.46
CA TRP A 234 -3.33 17.55 -3.80
C TRP A 234 -2.15 17.38 -2.84
N THR A 235 -2.41 17.37 -1.54
CA THR A 235 -1.38 17.18 -0.53
C THR A 235 -0.78 15.78 -0.58
N GLU A 236 -1.59 14.76 -0.87
CA GLU A 236 -1.15 13.37 -1.08
C GLU A 236 -0.21 13.28 -2.28
N PHE A 237 -0.59 13.89 -3.41
CA PHE A 237 0.25 13.91 -4.61
C PHE A 237 1.59 14.61 -4.38
N VAL A 238 1.59 15.79 -3.74
CA VAL A 238 2.81 16.51 -3.39
C VAL A 238 3.71 15.69 -2.44
N GLY A 239 3.10 15.03 -1.45
CA GLY A 239 3.79 14.12 -0.55
C GLY A 239 4.50 12.98 -1.30
N TYR A 240 3.83 12.37 -2.28
CA TYR A 240 4.45 11.33 -3.12
C TYR A 240 5.62 11.85 -3.95
N ILE A 241 5.55 13.05 -4.53
CA ILE A 241 6.68 13.65 -5.26
C ILE A 241 7.90 13.83 -4.32
N GLY A 242 7.66 14.32 -3.10
CA GLY A 242 8.71 14.44 -2.07
C GLY A 242 9.30 13.08 -1.70
N SER A 243 8.45 12.11 -1.39
CA SER A 243 8.85 10.75 -0.99
C SER A 243 9.63 10.02 -2.08
N ILE A 244 9.20 10.10 -3.34
CA ILE A 244 9.92 9.53 -4.49
C ILE A 244 11.31 10.16 -4.60
N SER A 245 11.40 11.49 -4.46
CA SER A 245 12.67 12.22 -4.54
C SER A 245 13.66 11.80 -3.44
N LEU A 246 13.18 11.62 -2.20
CA LEU A 246 13.99 11.09 -1.10
C LEU A 246 14.44 9.65 -1.37
N LYS A 247 13.51 8.78 -1.80
CA LYS A 247 13.82 7.37 -2.08
C LYS A 247 14.81 7.20 -3.23
N PHE A 248 14.80 8.08 -4.24
CA PHE A 248 15.81 8.09 -5.29
C PHE A 248 17.20 8.48 -4.78
N ARG A 249 17.29 9.46 -3.89
CA ARG A 249 18.57 9.85 -3.26
C ARG A 249 19.12 8.71 -2.41
N ASP A 250 18.28 8.09 -1.59
CA ASP A 250 18.68 6.92 -0.81
C ASP A 250 19.11 5.75 -1.70
N LEU A 251 18.40 5.52 -2.82
CA LEU A 251 18.73 4.47 -3.76
C LEU A 251 20.09 4.73 -4.44
N LYS A 252 20.41 5.99 -4.71
CA LYS A 252 21.71 6.40 -5.25
C LYS A 252 22.83 6.13 -4.24
N LYS A 253 22.68 6.61 -2.99
CA LYS A 253 23.62 6.34 -1.89
C LYS A 253 23.86 4.83 -1.71
N LEU A 254 22.78 4.05 -1.68
CA LEU A 254 22.86 2.59 -1.56
C LEU A 254 23.53 1.90 -2.76
N SER A 255 23.43 2.49 -3.96
CA SER A 255 24.12 1.98 -5.14
C SER A 255 25.61 2.29 -5.12
N GLU A 256 26.00 3.43 -4.57
CA GLU A 256 27.41 3.80 -4.34
C GLU A 256 28.03 2.88 -3.27
N ASP A 257 27.31 2.64 -2.18
CA ASP A 257 27.70 1.68 -1.13
C ASP A 257 27.87 0.26 -1.70
N GLU A 258 27.03 -0.15 -2.64
CA GLU A 258 27.12 -1.48 -3.27
C GLU A 258 28.41 -1.65 -4.08
N VAL A 259 28.76 -0.65 -4.89
CA VAL A 259 30.00 -0.67 -5.69
C VAL A 259 31.24 -0.65 -4.79
N CYS A 260 31.21 0.16 -3.72
CA CYS A 260 32.28 0.20 -2.73
C CYS A 260 32.45 -1.16 -2.04
N LEU A 261 31.35 -1.78 -1.62
CA LEU A 261 31.37 -3.07 -0.95
C LEU A 261 31.79 -4.22 -1.89
N GLU A 262 31.39 -4.18 -3.16
CA GLU A 262 31.80 -5.15 -4.17
C GLU A 262 33.33 -5.14 -4.37
N SER A 263 33.94 -3.96 -4.45
CA SER A 263 35.41 -3.84 -4.51
C SER A 263 36.10 -4.37 -3.25
N SER A 264 35.48 -4.18 -2.08
CA SER A 264 36.00 -4.68 -0.80
C SER A 264 35.92 -6.20 -0.72
N VAL A 265 34.85 -6.81 -1.26
CA VAL A 265 34.68 -8.27 -1.37
C VAL A 265 35.76 -8.85 -2.29
N GLU A 266 36.04 -8.23 -3.44
CA GLU A 266 37.07 -8.70 -4.37
C GLU A 266 38.45 -8.75 -3.70
N ILE A 267 38.83 -7.69 -2.97
CA ILE A 267 40.08 -7.63 -2.21
C ILE A 267 40.11 -8.72 -1.10
N ALA A 268 38.99 -8.93 -0.41
CA ALA A 268 38.88 -9.97 0.63
C ALA A 268 39.00 -11.39 0.06
N VAL A 269 38.48 -11.63 -1.15
CA VAL A 269 38.64 -12.89 -1.88
C VAL A 269 40.10 -13.13 -2.22
N THR A 270 40.82 -12.12 -2.72
CA THR A 270 42.26 -12.23 -3.00
C THR A 270 43.08 -12.50 -1.74
N ARG A 271 42.67 -11.96 -0.58
CA ARG A 271 43.37 -12.09 0.71
C ARG A 271 42.96 -13.32 1.53
N GLY A 272 41.90 -14.03 1.14
CA GLY A 272 41.42 -15.25 1.83
C GLY A 272 40.81 -15.03 3.22
N VAL A 273 40.61 -13.78 3.67
CA VAL A 273 40.10 -13.44 5.02
C VAL A 273 38.75 -12.74 4.89
N GLY A 274 37.74 -13.17 5.66
CA GLY A 274 36.47 -12.44 5.83
C GLY A 274 35.42 -12.58 4.72
N ARG A 275 35.65 -13.41 3.70
CA ARG A 275 34.79 -13.58 2.50
C ARG A 275 33.29 -13.76 2.82
N GLN A 276 32.94 -14.68 3.73
CA GLN A 276 31.53 -14.96 4.04
C GLN A 276 30.79 -13.79 4.70
N GLU A 277 31.49 -12.96 5.47
CA GLU A 277 30.86 -11.82 6.15
C GLU A 277 30.55 -10.71 5.13
N GLU A 278 31.50 -10.40 4.26
CA GLU A 278 31.36 -9.39 3.21
C GLU A 278 30.31 -9.80 2.16
N GLU A 279 30.28 -11.07 1.73
CA GLU A 279 29.23 -11.59 0.85
C GLU A 279 27.83 -11.48 1.48
N ARG A 280 27.71 -11.71 2.80
CA ARG A 280 26.44 -11.55 3.54
C ARG A 280 26.03 -10.08 3.61
N ARG A 281 26.99 -9.16 3.82
CA ARG A 281 26.73 -7.71 3.83
C ARG A 281 26.23 -7.26 2.45
N LEU A 282 26.88 -7.72 1.38
CA LEU A 282 26.49 -7.43 0.00
C LEU A 282 25.08 -7.95 -0.32
N TRP A 283 24.76 -9.19 0.09
CA TRP A 283 23.42 -9.75 -0.06
C TRP A 283 22.35 -8.90 0.63
N LYS A 284 22.57 -8.53 1.90
CA LYS A 284 21.65 -7.65 2.65
C LYS A 284 21.48 -6.29 1.99
N LEU A 285 22.54 -5.75 1.41
CA LEU A 285 22.50 -4.46 0.71
C LEU A 285 21.63 -4.56 -0.56
N ARG A 286 21.78 -5.63 -1.34
CA ARG A 286 20.95 -5.93 -2.52
C ARG A 286 19.48 -6.10 -2.16
N GLU A 287 19.17 -6.77 -1.07
CA GLU A 287 17.80 -6.87 -0.54
C GLU A 287 17.23 -5.49 -0.19
N LYS A 288 17.98 -4.67 0.56
CA LYS A 288 17.58 -3.28 0.86
C LYS A 288 17.33 -2.47 -0.41
N LYS A 289 18.16 -2.64 -1.44
CA LYS A 289 18.04 -1.96 -2.73
C LYS A 289 16.77 -2.37 -3.47
N LEU A 290 16.46 -3.67 -3.49
CA LEU A 290 15.23 -4.19 -4.07
C LEU A 290 14.00 -3.61 -3.35
N VAL A 291 13.99 -3.63 -2.03
CA VAL A 291 12.88 -3.09 -1.22
C VAL A 291 12.69 -1.59 -1.45
N LYS A 292 13.79 -0.82 -1.59
CA LYS A 292 13.72 0.61 -1.91
C LYS A 292 13.18 0.86 -3.33
N LYS A 293 13.64 0.10 -4.33
CA LYS A 293 13.09 0.16 -5.70
C LYS A 293 11.59 -0.14 -5.74
N LEU A 294 11.15 -1.20 -5.05
CA LEU A 294 9.72 -1.53 -4.93
C LEU A 294 8.93 -0.42 -4.24
N SER A 295 9.52 0.25 -3.25
CA SER A 295 8.91 1.40 -2.58
C SER A 295 8.73 2.60 -3.52
N ILE A 296 9.66 2.84 -4.45
CA ILE A 296 9.51 3.88 -5.47
C ILE A 296 8.36 3.54 -6.42
N VAL A 297 8.30 2.30 -6.91
CA VAL A 297 7.21 1.84 -7.80
C VAL A 297 5.85 1.96 -7.10
N GLN A 298 5.78 1.61 -5.82
CA GLN A 298 4.58 1.75 -5.01
C GLN A 298 4.13 3.22 -4.93
N ASP A 299 5.03 4.15 -4.62
CA ASP A 299 4.71 5.59 -4.55
C ASP A 299 4.31 6.16 -5.91
N PHE A 300 4.90 5.69 -7.01
CA PHE A 300 4.47 6.08 -8.36
C PHE A 300 3.04 5.62 -8.64
N ALA A 301 2.71 4.37 -8.29
CA ALA A 301 1.37 3.83 -8.46
C ALA A 301 0.35 4.60 -7.60
N ASP A 302 0.69 4.91 -6.35
CA ASP A 302 -0.17 5.69 -5.46
C ASP A 302 -0.28 7.15 -5.91
N GLY A 303 0.80 7.76 -6.38
CA GLY A 303 0.80 9.10 -6.98
C GLY A 303 -0.07 9.20 -8.24
N LEU A 304 -0.10 8.15 -9.08
CA LEU A 304 -1.00 8.08 -10.23
C LEU A 304 -2.47 8.06 -9.78
N MET A 305 -2.80 7.37 -8.68
CA MET A 305 -4.14 7.38 -8.14
C MET A 305 -4.52 8.73 -7.55
N ALA A 306 -3.62 9.36 -6.78
CA ALA A 306 -3.84 10.70 -6.24
C ALA A 306 -4.04 11.72 -7.38
N LEU A 307 -3.28 11.61 -8.46
CA LEU A 307 -3.46 12.44 -9.66
C LEU A 307 -4.81 12.19 -10.35
N ALA A 308 -5.27 10.94 -10.39
CA ALA A 308 -6.60 10.61 -10.92
C ALA A 308 -7.72 11.23 -10.05
N ASP A 309 -7.55 11.26 -8.72
CA ASP A 309 -8.48 11.89 -7.79
C ASP A 309 -8.47 13.42 -7.93
N ILE A 310 -7.31 14.06 -8.12
CA ILE A 310 -7.19 15.51 -8.41
C ILE A 310 -7.94 15.88 -9.70
N ARG A 311 -7.86 15.03 -10.72
CA ARG A 311 -8.47 15.28 -12.03
C ARG A 311 -9.96 14.94 -12.09
N ASP A 312 -10.58 14.61 -10.94
CA ASP A 312 -11.95 14.09 -10.85
C ASP A 312 -12.20 12.92 -11.84
N GLY A 313 -11.17 12.09 -12.10
CA GLY A 313 -11.24 10.99 -13.07
C GLY A 313 -11.31 11.38 -14.55
N ARG A 314 -11.11 12.65 -14.92
CA ARG A 314 -11.18 13.10 -16.31
C ARG A 314 -9.85 12.84 -17.03
N GLY A 315 -9.80 12.02 -18.07
CA GLY A 315 -8.61 11.86 -18.94
C GLY A 315 -8.26 10.42 -19.28
N GLN A 316 -7.46 10.22 -20.33
CA GLN A 316 -7.14 8.89 -20.89
C GLN A 316 -6.33 8.00 -19.91
N PHE A 317 -5.52 8.59 -19.04
CA PHE A 317 -4.72 7.87 -18.02
C PHE A 317 -5.48 7.60 -16.71
N SER A 318 -6.75 8.01 -16.61
CA SER A 318 -7.60 7.82 -15.42
C SER A 318 -8.63 6.70 -15.62
N GLY A 319 -8.40 5.81 -16.59
CA GLY A 319 -9.26 4.67 -16.87
C GLY A 319 -9.52 3.85 -15.58
N PRO A 320 -10.78 3.52 -15.24
CA PRO A 320 -11.11 2.83 -13.99
C PRO A 320 -10.32 1.53 -13.77
N LEU A 321 -10.03 0.80 -14.85
CA LEU A 321 -9.23 -0.43 -14.79
C LEU A 321 -7.76 -0.16 -14.48
N LEU A 322 -7.13 0.82 -15.14
CA LEU A 322 -5.72 1.18 -14.92
C LEU A 322 -5.49 1.66 -13.47
N VAL A 323 -6.35 2.57 -12.99
CA VAL A 323 -6.30 3.05 -11.60
C VAL A 323 -6.48 1.90 -10.61
N SER A 324 -7.33 0.92 -10.95
CA SER A 324 -7.56 -0.23 -10.08
C SER A 324 -6.40 -1.22 -10.07
N CYS A 325 -5.76 -1.46 -11.23
CA CYS A 325 -4.54 -2.25 -11.32
C CYS A 325 -3.39 -1.58 -10.57
N ALA A 326 -3.21 -0.27 -10.71
CA ALA A 326 -2.21 0.49 -9.96
C ALA A 326 -2.43 0.39 -8.45
N GLY A 327 -3.68 0.55 -8.00
CA GLY A 327 -4.05 0.42 -6.58
C GLY A 327 -3.83 -0.98 -6.02
N LEU A 328 -4.12 -2.03 -6.80
CA LEU A 328 -3.86 -3.41 -6.42
C LEU A 328 -2.36 -3.69 -6.37
N LEU A 329 -1.58 -3.25 -7.37
CA LEU A 329 -0.13 -3.43 -7.41
C LEU A 329 0.55 -2.76 -6.21
N SER A 330 0.21 -1.51 -5.90
CA SER A 330 0.71 -0.82 -4.71
C SER A 330 0.36 -1.59 -3.43
N ALA A 331 -0.88 -2.09 -3.31
CA ALA A 331 -1.31 -2.82 -2.12
C ALA A 331 -0.55 -4.14 -1.92
N LEU A 332 -0.28 -4.87 -3.00
CA LEU A 332 0.49 -6.12 -2.96
C LEU A 332 1.95 -5.85 -2.57
N ILE A 333 2.58 -4.84 -3.18
CA ILE A 333 3.95 -4.43 -2.82
C ILE A 333 4.02 -4.01 -1.35
N SER A 334 3.07 -3.20 -0.89
CA SER A 334 3.03 -2.74 0.50
C SER A 334 2.83 -3.89 1.48
N THR A 335 1.97 -4.86 1.14
CA THR A 335 1.73 -6.04 1.99
C THR A 335 2.98 -6.90 2.07
N HIS A 336 3.65 -7.14 0.93
CA HIS A 336 4.89 -7.91 0.90
C HIS A 336 5.98 -7.27 1.76
N LYS A 337 6.16 -5.95 1.67
CA LYS A 337 7.13 -5.21 2.49
C LYS A 337 6.86 -5.35 4.00
N ASN A 338 5.60 -5.16 4.41
CA ASN A 338 5.22 -5.28 5.81
C ASN A 338 5.34 -6.73 6.30
N TRP A 339 5.01 -7.71 5.46
CA TRP A 339 5.09 -9.13 5.81
C TRP A 339 6.52 -9.63 5.97
N VAL A 340 7.45 -9.21 5.10
CA VAL A 340 8.87 -9.58 5.20
C VAL A 340 9.56 -8.95 6.42
N SER A 341 8.96 -7.90 6.98
CA SER A 341 9.48 -7.21 8.17
C SER A 341 8.99 -7.82 9.50
N CYS A 342 8.06 -8.77 9.47
CA CYS A 342 7.51 -9.49 10.62
C CYS A 342 8.20 -10.85 10.83
#